data_AF-A0A9W6R5K8-F1
#
_entry.id   AF-A0A9W6R5K8-F1
#
_cell.length_a   1.000
_cell.length_b   1.000
_cell.length_c   1.000
_cell.angle_alpha   90.00
_cell.angle_beta   90.00
_cell.angle_gamma   90.00
#
_symmetry.space_group_name_H-M   'P 1'
#
loop_
_entity.id
_entity.type
_entity.pdbx_description
1 polymer ?
#
loop_
_entity_poly.entity_id
_entity_poly.type
_entity_poly.pdbx_seq_one_letter_code
_entity_poly.pdbx_strand_id
1 'polypeptide(L)'
;MWHGLQYPLKPGSEEAVKELFRRSGRPRFDVTDSDGKVVGRLLGTMVFVGKEIAVRIIEVEGPLPLVAAHMSRQPEVREFERELEQYLAAPRDMITPDGARAFFREAALENVLARRHDQPLKPVG
;
A
#
# COMPACT_ATOMS: atom_id res chain seq x y z
N MET A 1 4.34 11.63 3.04
CA MET A 1 4.26 11.62 1.56
C MET A 1 3.24 10.57 1.14
N TRP A 2 2.51 10.85 0.05
CA TRP A 2 1.54 9.90 -0.51
C TRP A 2 2.23 8.97 -1.51
N HIS A 3 1.83 7.70 -1.51
CA HIS A 3 2.33 6.68 -2.44
C HIS A 3 1.15 5.83 -2.93
N GLY A 4 1.14 5.49 -4.22
CA GLY A 4 0.13 4.61 -4.80
C GLY A 4 0.70 3.25 -5.16
N LEU A 5 -0.12 2.20 -5.03
CA LEU A 5 0.12 0.87 -5.56
C LEU A 5 -1.08 0.44 -6.40
N GLN A 6 -0.82 -0.05 -7.61
CA GLN A 6 -1.82 -0.71 -8.45
C GLN A 6 -1.74 -2.24 -8.32
N TYR A 7 -2.90 -2.88 -8.35
CA TYR A 7 -3.06 -4.33 -8.35
C TYR A 7 -3.93 -4.72 -9.55
N PRO A 8 -3.34 -5.27 -10.62
CA PRO A 8 -4.11 -5.84 -11.72
C PRO A 8 -4.91 -7.06 -11.22
N LEU A 9 -6.22 -7.04 -11.41
CA LEU A 9 -7.14 -8.07 -10.90
C LEU A 9 -7.62 -8.99 -12.03
N LYS A 10 -7.89 -10.25 -11.69
CA LYS A 10 -8.58 -11.18 -12.60
C LYS A 10 -9.99 -10.65 -12.92
N PRO A 11 -10.49 -10.83 -14.15
CA PRO A 11 -11.86 -10.46 -14.49
C PRO A 11 -12.88 -11.10 -13.54
N GLY A 12 -13.81 -10.30 -13.00
CA GLY A 12 -14.89 -10.77 -12.12
C GLY A 12 -14.50 -10.96 -10.65
N SER A 13 -13.26 -10.61 -10.24
CA SER A 13 -12.81 -10.71 -8.85
C SER A 13 -13.08 -9.47 -8.00
N GLU A 14 -13.64 -8.41 -8.58
CA GLU A 14 -13.73 -7.07 -7.97
C GLU A 14 -14.51 -7.07 -6.65
N GLU A 15 -15.65 -7.75 -6.58
CA GLU A 15 -16.45 -7.79 -5.35
C GLU A 15 -15.76 -8.57 -4.23
N ALA A 16 -15.08 -9.68 -4.56
CA ALA A 16 -14.29 -10.43 -3.59
C ALA A 16 -13.13 -9.58 -3.05
N VAL A 17 -12.45 -8.83 -3.92
CA VAL A 17 -11.36 -7.94 -3.52
C VAL A 17 -11.87 -6.76 -2.68
N LYS A 18 -13.00 -6.14 -3.03
CA LYS A 18 -13.63 -5.10 -2.19
C LYS A 18 -13.91 -5.62 -0.78
N GLU A 19 -14.47 -6.81 -0.68
CA GLU A 19 -14.77 -7.44 0.60
C GLU A 19 -13.50 -7.78 1.39
N LEU A 20 -12.44 -8.26 0.71
CA LEU A 20 -11.13 -8.49 1.31
C LEU A 20 -10.55 -7.21 1.93
N PHE A 21 -10.62 -6.08 1.23
CA PHE A 21 -10.17 -4.79 1.78
C PHE A 21 -11.03 -4.30 2.96
N ARG A 22 -12.34 -4.57 2.96
CA ARG A 22 -13.22 -4.16 4.07
C ARG A 22 -12.96 -4.95 5.36
N ARG A 23 -12.61 -6.23 5.23
CA ARG A 23 -12.28 -7.08 6.40
C ARG A 23 -10.83 -7.00 6.82
N SER A 24 -9.94 -6.43 6.00
CA SER A 24 -8.51 -6.44 6.28
C SER A 24 -8.26 -5.81 7.65
N GLY A 25 -7.52 -6.53 8.51
CA GLY A 25 -7.22 -6.08 9.85
C GLY A 25 -6.48 -4.74 9.87
N ARG A 26 -6.59 -4.02 10.98
CA ARG A 26 -5.93 -2.73 11.17
C ARG A 26 -4.51 -2.96 11.69
N PRO A 27 -3.45 -2.72 10.91
CA PRO A 27 -2.08 -2.89 11.40
C PRO A 27 -1.75 -1.82 12.44
N ARG A 28 -0.67 -2.05 13.20
CA ARG A 28 -0.03 -0.99 13.98
C ARG A 28 0.58 0.02 13.03
N PHE A 29 0.17 1.29 13.17
CA PHE A 29 0.59 2.38 12.27
C PHE A 29 1.98 2.91 12.57
N ASP A 30 2.39 2.89 13.83
CA ASP A 30 3.72 3.33 14.25
C ASP A 30 4.76 2.26 13.91
N VAL A 31 5.85 2.71 13.28
CA VAL A 31 7.00 1.88 12.95
C VAL A 31 8.09 2.17 13.96
N THR A 32 8.45 1.17 14.76
CA THR A 32 9.50 1.28 15.76
C THR A 32 10.79 0.60 15.34
N ASP A 33 11.92 1.16 15.76
CA ASP A 33 13.23 0.51 15.70
C ASP A 33 13.42 -0.49 16.86
N SER A 34 14.63 -1.07 16.96
CA SER A 34 14.99 -2.03 18.00
C SER A 34 14.95 -1.47 19.42
N ASP A 35 15.07 -0.15 19.57
CA ASP A 35 15.07 0.54 20.86
C ASP A 35 13.66 1.05 21.23
N GLY A 36 12.66 0.72 20.41
CA GLY A 36 11.25 1.10 20.62
C GLY A 36 10.93 2.53 20.19
N LYS A 37 11.86 3.24 19.54
CA LYS A 37 11.62 4.60 19.06
C LYS A 37 10.82 4.58 17.77
N VAL A 38 9.82 5.46 17.64
CA VAL A 38 9.08 5.63 16.40
C VAL A 38 9.95 6.30 15.34
N VAL A 39 10.19 5.60 14.24
CA VAL A 39 11.02 6.02 13.10
C VAL A 39 10.23 6.22 11.81
N GLY A 40 8.93 5.93 11.83
CA GLY A 40 8.01 6.20 10.73
C GLY A 40 6.57 5.89 11.11
N ARG A 41 5.62 6.32 10.28
CA ARG A 41 4.17 6.08 10.48
C ARG A 41 3.45 5.84 9.18
N LEU A 42 2.45 4.97 9.21
CA LEU A 42 1.38 4.94 8.21
C LEU A 42 0.26 5.88 8.68
N LEU A 43 0.17 7.06 8.07
CA LEU A 43 -0.78 8.11 8.47
C LEU A 43 -2.19 7.89 7.93
N GLY A 44 -2.31 7.25 6.76
CA GLY A 44 -3.59 7.02 6.12
C GLY A 44 -3.52 5.98 5.03
N THR A 45 -4.66 5.33 4.76
CA THR A 45 -4.84 4.37 3.68
C THR A 45 -6.16 4.65 2.99
N MET A 46 -6.14 4.74 1.67
CA MET A 46 -7.32 4.81 0.81
C MET A 46 -7.23 3.68 -0.21
N VAL A 47 -8.35 3.09 -0.57
CA VAL A 47 -8.40 2.01 -1.56
C VAL A 47 -9.56 2.24 -2.51
N PHE A 48 -9.29 2.06 -3.79
CA PHE A 48 -10.27 2.10 -4.88
C PHE A 48 -10.23 0.75 -5.60
N VAL A 49 -11.40 0.18 -5.90
CA VAL A 49 -11.52 -1.04 -6.69
C VAL A 49 -12.47 -0.76 -7.85
N GLY A 50 -11.95 -0.90 -9.07
CA GLY A 50 -12.68 -0.78 -10.32
C GLY A 50 -12.61 -2.07 -11.12
N LYS A 51 -13.03 -2.03 -12.38
CA LYS A 51 -12.97 -3.18 -13.29
C LYS A 51 -11.51 -3.61 -13.48
N GLU A 52 -11.22 -4.86 -13.12
CA GLU A 52 -9.91 -5.51 -13.27
C GLU A 52 -8.73 -4.76 -12.61
N ILE A 53 -9.00 -3.84 -11.67
CA ILE A 53 -7.96 -3.06 -10.99
C ILE A 53 -8.34 -2.69 -9.57
N ALA A 54 -7.39 -2.80 -8.65
CA ALA A 54 -7.43 -2.10 -7.36
C ALA A 54 -6.26 -1.12 -7.26
N VAL A 55 -6.49 0.02 -6.62
CA VAL A 55 -5.46 1.02 -6.32
C VAL A 55 -5.49 1.31 -4.82
N ARG A 56 -4.35 1.11 -4.15
CA ARG A 56 -4.16 1.48 -2.75
C ARG A 56 -3.28 2.72 -2.70
N ILE A 57 -3.72 3.75 -1.97
CA ILE A 57 -2.99 4.98 -1.74
C ILE A 57 -2.68 5.06 -0.24
N ILE A 58 -1.42 5.23 0.12
CA ILE A 58 -0.98 5.33 1.51
C ILE A 58 -0.28 6.67 1.77
N GLU A 59 -0.53 7.25 2.93
CA GLU A 59 0.24 8.38 3.44
C GLU A 59 1.25 7.87 4.45
N VAL A 60 2.53 8.15 4.21
CA VAL A 60 3.64 7.66 5.05
C VAL A 60 4.45 8.82 5.60
N GLU A 61 4.73 8.78 6.89
CA GLU A 61 5.77 9.57 7.56
C GLU A 61 7.06 8.73 7.66
N GLY A 62 8.20 9.29 7.25
CA GLY A 62 9.48 8.60 7.21
C GLY A 62 9.76 7.84 5.90
N PRO A 63 10.85 7.05 5.84
CA PRO A 63 11.27 6.37 4.62
C PRO A 63 10.30 5.24 4.23
N LEU A 64 9.72 5.30 3.02
CA LEU A 64 8.78 4.27 2.53
C LEU A 64 9.33 2.84 2.62
N PRO A 65 10.59 2.53 2.22
CA PRO A 65 11.10 1.17 2.33
C PRO A 65 11.12 0.64 3.76
N LEU A 66 11.41 1.52 4.73
CA LEU A 66 11.43 1.18 6.15
C LEU A 66 10.00 0.89 6.65
N VAL A 67 9.04 1.76 6.31
CA VAL A 67 7.64 1.56 6.70
C VAL A 67 7.05 0.32 6.04
N ALA A 68 7.28 0.12 4.74
CA ALA A 68 6.81 -1.06 4.02
C ALA A 68 7.37 -2.36 4.60
N ALA A 69 8.67 -2.41 4.93
CA ALA A 69 9.30 -3.58 5.54
C ALA A 69 8.76 -3.89 6.94
N HIS A 70 8.37 -2.87 7.72
CA HIS A 70 7.73 -3.08 9.02
C HIS A 70 6.29 -3.59 8.85
N MET A 71 5.52 -2.98 7.95
CA MET A 71 4.13 -3.37 7.68
C MET A 71 4.04 -4.80 7.16
N SER A 72 4.94 -5.22 6.28
CA SER A 72 4.93 -6.57 5.70
C SER A 72 5.16 -7.71 6.70
N ARG A 73 5.66 -7.40 7.90
CA ARG A 73 5.87 -8.38 8.98
C ARG A 73 4.62 -8.59 9.83
N GLN A 74 3.63 -7.71 9.74
CA GLN A 74 2.43 -7.77 10.56
C GLN A 74 1.48 -8.86 10.07
N PRO A 75 0.89 -9.69 10.96
CA PRO A 75 -0.01 -10.77 10.57
C PRO A 75 -1.16 -10.34 9.68
N GLU A 76 -1.81 -9.23 10.01
CA GLU A 76 -2.98 -8.68 9.31
C GLU A 76 -2.64 -8.34 7.85
N VAL A 77 -1.42 -7.82 7.63
CA VAL A 77 -0.93 -7.50 6.28
C VAL A 77 -0.59 -8.78 5.54
N ARG A 78 0.09 -9.74 6.18
CA ARG A 78 0.46 -11.02 5.54
C ARG A 78 -0.75 -11.84 5.12
N GLU A 79 -1.78 -11.88 5.96
CA GLU A 79 -3.04 -12.57 5.68
C GLU A 79 -3.76 -11.92 4.51
N PHE A 80 -3.91 -10.59 4.53
CA PHE A 80 -4.47 -9.83 3.43
C PHE A 80 -3.72 -10.10 2.11
N GLU A 81 -2.39 -10.01 2.11
CA GLU A 81 -1.60 -10.16 0.88
C GLU A 81 -1.68 -11.59 0.30
N ARG A 82 -1.77 -12.61 1.17
CA ARG A 82 -1.97 -14.02 0.79
C ARG A 82 -3.32 -14.25 0.13
N GLU A 83 -4.38 -13.67 0.67
CA GLU A 83 -5.73 -13.78 0.09
C GLU A 83 -5.84 -12.98 -1.22
N LEU A 84 -5.24 -11.79 -1.28
CA LEU A 84 -5.25 -10.95 -2.47
C LEU A 84 -4.61 -11.66 -3.67
N GLU A 85 -3.56 -12.45 -3.44
CA GLU A 85 -2.82 -13.15 -4.49
C GLU A 85 -3.69 -14.07 -5.36
N GLN A 86 -4.77 -14.63 -4.81
CA GLN A 86 -5.72 -15.46 -5.54
C GLN A 86 -6.48 -14.69 -6.63
N TYR A 87 -6.57 -13.37 -6.48
CA TYR A 87 -7.35 -12.48 -7.35
C TYR A 87 -6.49 -11.66 -8.32
N LEU A 88 -5.16 -11.76 -8.28
CA LEU A 88 -4.29 -10.99 -9.17
C LEU A 88 -4.21 -11.59 -10.57
N ALA A 89 -4.27 -10.73 -11.59
CA ALA A 89 -4.14 -11.15 -12.99
C ALA A 89 -2.74 -11.61 -13.35
N ALA A 90 -1.72 -11.05 -12.68
CA ALA A 90 -0.33 -11.45 -12.83
C ALA A 90 0.21 -11.95 -11.47
N PRO A 91 0.93 -13.08 -11.46
CA PRO A 91 1.62 -13.51 -10.25
C PRO A 91 2.71 -12.51 -9.89
N ARG A 92 2.95 -12.34 -8.60
CA ARG A 92 4.03 -11.51 -8.07
C ARG A 92 4.85 -12.35 -7.10
N ASP A 93 6.16 -12.34 -7.27
CA ASP A 93 7.03 -12.97 -6.28
C ASP A 93 7.29 -11.98 -5.15
N MET A 94 6.57 -12.13 -4.04
CA MET A 94 6.79 -11.33 -2.83
C MET A 94 7.70 -12.05 -1.81
N ILE A 95 8.23 -13.22 -2.17
CA ILE A 95 9.08 -14.07 -1.32
C ILE A 95 10.55 -13.67 -1.48
N THR A 96 11.00 -13.43 -2.72
CA THR A 96 12.37 -13.01 -2.99
C THR A 96 12.52 -11.48 -2.96
N PRO A 97 13.67 -10.95 -2.53
CA PRO A 97 13.95 -9.52 -2.61
C PRO A 97 13.88 -8.97 -4.04
N ASP A 98 14.29 -9.74 -5.05
CA ASP A 98 14.25 -9.35 -6.45
C ASP A 98 12.83 -9.32 -7.01
N GLY A 99 12.03 -10.33 -6.70
CA GLY A 99 10.62 -10.38 -7.05
C GLY A 99 9.84 -9.21 -6.44
N ALA A 100 10.07 -8.94 -5.16
CA ALA A 100 9.41 -7.83 -4.47
C ALA A 100 9.79 -6.49 -5.11
N ARG A 101 11.08 -6.29 -5.41
CA ARG A 101 11.55 -5.09 -6.14
C ARG A 101 10.90 -4.97 -7.51
N ALA A 102 10.81 -6.06 -8.27
CA ALA A 102 10.17 -6.05 -9.59
C ALA A 102 8.70 -5.67 -9.49
N PHE A 103 7.96 -6.28 -8.55
CA PHE A 103 6.57 -5.92 -8.29
C PHE A 103 6.43 -4.44 -7.93
N PHE A 104 7.21 -3.93 -6.97
CA PHE A 104 7.10 -2.52 -6.60
C PHE A 104 7.45 -1.58 -7.75
N ARG A 105 8.38 -1.92 -8.65
CA ARG A 105 8.67 -1.10 -9.83
C ARG A 105 7.47 -1.01 -10.79
N GLU A 106 6.78 -2.12 -11.03
CA GLU A 106 5.63 -2.19 -11.95
C GLU A 106 4.33 -1.67 -11.32
N ALA A 107 4.17 -1.89 -10.01
CA ALA A 107 2.95 -1.57 -9.28
C ALA A 107 2.96 -0.17 -8.66
N ALA A 108 4.12 0.46 -8.47
CA ALA A 108 4.18 1.78 -7.86
C ALA A 108 3.58 2.86 -8.78
N LEU A 109 2.76 3.71 -8.19
CA LEU A 109 2.27 4.93 -8.81
C LEU A 109 2.96 6.13 -8.17
N GLU A 110 3.48 7.03 -9.01
CA GLU A 110 4.10 8.26 -8.57
C GLU A 110 3.05 9.26 -8.06
N ASN A 111 3.30 9.87 -6.91
CA ASN A 111 2.50 11.01 -6.47
C ASN A 111 2.96 12.28 -7.18
N VAL A 112 2.25 12.65 -8.25
CA VAL A 112 2.53 13.88 -9.01
C VAL A 112 1.93 15.11 -8.31
N LEU A 113 0.79 14.96 -7.65
CA LEU A 113 0.11 16.04 -6.93
C LEU A 113 -0.70 15.49 -5.75
N ALA A 114 -0.58 16.16 -4.60
CA ALA A 114 -1.51 16.03 -3.47
C ALA A 114 -1.77 17.42 -2.90
N ARG A 115 -3.04 17.80 -2.74
CA ARG A 115 -3.46 19.07 -2.17
C ARG A 115 -4.45 18.81 -1.04
N ARG A 116 -4.34 19.57 0.03
CA ARG A 116 -5.32 19.57 1.11
C ARG A 116 -5.84 20.98 1.32
N HIS A 117 -7.12 21.10 1.69
CA HIS A 117 -7.77 22.40 1.92
C HIS A 117 -7.10 23.20 3.06
N ASP A 118 -6.40 22.52 3.98
CA ASP A 118 -5.70 23.07 5.14
C ASP A 118 -4.24 23.46 4.84
N GLN A 119 -3.76 23.24 3.60
CA GLN A 119 -2.42 23.66 3.20
C GLN A 119 -2.39 25.14 2.79
N PRO A 120 -1.34 25.89 3.16
CA PRO A 120 -1.18 27.25 2.69
C PRO A 120 -1.09 27.30 1.16
N LEU A 121 -1.72 28.32 0.56
CA LEU A 121 -1.62 28.56 -0.88
C LEU A 121 -0.14 28.76 -1.24
N LYS A 122 0.41 27.85 -2.05
CA LYS A 122 1.74 28.07 -2.64
C LYS A 122 1.60 29.18 -3.69
N PRO A 123 2.42 30.24 -3.64
CA PRO A 123 2.45 31.22 -4.71
C PRO A 123 2.79 30.52 -6.03
N VAL A 124 2.02 30.80 -7.09
CA VAL A 124 2.39 30.39 -8.44
C VAL A 124 3.49 31.34 -8.89
N GLY A 125 4.71 30.83 -9.07
CA GLY A 125 5.82 31.52 -9.74
C GLY A 125 5.93 31.05 -11.17
#